data_AF-A0A3G6S9F6-F1
#
_entry.id   AF-A0A3G6S9F6-F1
#
_cell.length_a   1.000
_cell.length_b   1.000
_cell.length_c   1.000
_cell.angle_alpha   90.00
_cell.angle_beta   90.00
_cell.angle_gamma   90.00
#
_symmetry.space_group_name_H-M   'P 1'
#
loop_
_entity.id
_entity.type
_entity.pdbx_description
1 polymer ?
#
loop_
_entity_poly.entity_id
_entity_poly.type
_entity_poly.pdbx_seq_one_letter_code
_entity_poly.pdbx_strand_id
1 'polypeptide(L)'
;MKKLISIISICVTSVVFAQTGINTETPKATLDVTAKKDVLTIDGLLPPRLTRAELTAKGNSLYGKEQDGTLIYITDASEGDALSQREHIQSKGLYIFDADEANHEGRWMCLLCYGLA
;
A
#
# COMPACT_ATOMS: atom_id res chain seq x y z
N MET A 1 -30.92 54.00 -3.08
CA MET A 1 -30.36 52.88 -3.86
C MET A 1 -28.89 52.67 -3.45
N LYS A 2 -28.63 51.88 -2.39
CA LYS A 2 -27.25 51.58 -1.92
C LYS A 2 -27.13 50.18 -1.25
N LYS A 3 -28.10 49.29 -1.46
CA LYS A 3 -28.17 47.97 -0.79
C LYS A 3 -28.10 46.80 -1.77
N LEU A 4 -27.19 46.84 -2.73
CA LEU A 4 -27.13 45.79 -3.77
C LEU A 4 -25.72 45.48 -4.28
N ILE A 5 -24.67 45.85 -3.53
CA ILE A 5 -23.30 45.46 -3.90
C ILE A 5 -22.62 44.92 -2.64
N SER A 6 -22.80 43.62 -2.39
CA SER A 6 -21.77 42.70 -1.87
C SER A 6 -22.43 41.37 -1.47
N ILE A 7 -23.11 40.71 -2.41
CA ILE A 7 -23.60 39.33 -2.25
C ILE A 7 -23.16 38.54 -3.49
N ILE A 8 -21.84 38.43 -3.69
CA ILE A 8 -21.26 37.40 -4.57
C ILE A 8 -19.96 36.95 -3.90
N SER A 9 -20.10 36.25 -2.76
CA SER A 9 -19.05 35.33 -2.31
C SER A 9 -19.36 34.00 -2.99
N ILE A 10 -18.70 33.75 -4.13
CA ILE A 10 -18.82 32.50 -4.87
C ILE A 10 -18.22 31.38 -4.00
N CYS A 11 -19.09 30.49 -3.50
CA CYS A 11 -18.67 29.22 -2.93
C CYS A 11 -18.25 28.31 -4.09
N VAL A 12 -16.96 28.26 -4.40
CA VAL A 12 -16.39 27.18 -5.20
C VAL A 12 -16.33 25.95 -4.30
N THR A 13 -17.35 25.11 -4.32
CA THR A 13 -17.22 23.76 -3.79
C THR A 13 -16.34 22.98 -4.75
N SER A 14 -15.08 22.79 -4.40
CA SER A 14 -14.22 21.82 -5.07
C SER A 14 -14.91 20.47 -4.98
N VAL A 15 -15.29 19.93 -6.14
CA VAL A 15 -15.73 18.53 -6.25
C VAL A 15 -14.49 17.69 -5.99
N VAL A 16 -14.29 17.28 -4.74
CA VAL A 16 -13.17 16.42 -4.37
C VAL A 16 -13.53 15.02 -4.80
N PHE A 17 -13.02 14.59 -5.96
CA PHE A 17 -13.06 13.19 -6.34
C PHE A 17 -12.13 12.42 -5.40
N ALA A 18 -12.65 11.39 -4.71
CA ALA A 18 -11.86 10.55 -3.81
C ALA A 18 -10.93 9.56 -4.56
N GLN A 19 -11.08 9.44 -5.87
CA GLN A 19 -10.30 8.55 -6.73
C GLN A 19 -9.04 9.24 -7.27
N THR A 20 -7.94 8.50 -7.28
CA THR A 20 -6.63 8.93 -7.81
C THR A 20 -6.31 8.18 -9.09
N GLY A 21 -6.10 8.92 -10.18
CA GLY A 21 -5.61 8.37 -11.44
C GLY A 21 -4.13 8.63 -11.63
N ILE A 22 -3.34 7.61 -11.99
CA ILE A 22 -1.96 7.75 -12.46
C ILE A 22 -1.94 7.35 -13.93
N ASN A 23 -1.68 8.32 -14.80
CA ASN A 23 -1.84 8.19 -16.25
C ASN A 23 -3.27 7.78 -16.69
N THR A 24 -4.28 7.99 -15.83
CA THR A 24 -5.70 7.72 -16.12
C THR A 24 -6.53 9.00 -15.89
N GLU A 25 -7.11 9.58 -16.94
CA GLU A 25 -7.96 10.79 -16.83
C GLU A 25 -9.33 10.52 -16.20
N THR A 26 -9.86 9.30 -16.37
CA THR A 26 -11.17 8.88 -15.85
C THR A 26 -11.03 7.60 -15.01
N PRO A 27 -10.52 7.71 -13.76
CA PRO A 27 -10.31 6.55 -12.89
C PRO A 27 -11.59 5.74 -12.67
N LYS A 28 -11.47 4.42 -12.71
CA LYS A 28 -12.58 3.47 -12.47
C LYS A 28 -12.47 2.75 -11.12
N ALA A 29 -11.44 3.07 -10.34
CA ALA A 29 -11.20 2.58 -8.99
C ALA A 29 -10.61 3.71 -8.13
N THR A 30 -10.55 3.50 -6.80
CA THR A 30 -9.96 4.48 -5.86
C THR A 30 -8.51 4.82 -6.22
N LEU A 31 -7.73 3.85 -6.72
CA LEU A 31 -6.46 4.06 -7.38
C LEU A 31 -6.50 3.34 -8.73
N ASP A 32 -6.38 4.09 -9.82
CA ASP A 32 -6.38 3.57 -11.19
C ASP A 32 -5.06 3.98 -11.87
N VAL A 33 -4.26 2.99 -12.27
CA VAL A 33 -2.96 3.18 -12.90
C VAL A 33 -3.00 2.59 -14.29
N THR A 34 -2.87 3.44 -15.32
CA THR A 34 -2.78 3.00 -16.71
C THR A 34 -1.33 3.02 -17.20
N ALA A 35 -0.94 1.97 -17.93
CA ALA A 35 0.37 1.88 -18.56
C ALA A 35 0.59 3.00 -19.58
N LYS A 36 1.75 3.66 -19.51
CA LYS A 36 2.15 4.63 -20.53
C LYS A 36 2.83 3.86 -21.65
N LYS A 37 2.12 3.67 -22.77
CA LYS A 37 2.53 2.86 -23.94
C LYS A 37 3.72 3.43 -24.74
N ASP A 38 4.64 4.13 -24.08
CA ASP A 38 5.87 4.67 -24.63
C ASP A 38 7.04 3.74 -24.29
N VAL A 39 7.96 3.55 -25.24
CA VAL A 39 9.00 2.50 -25.19
C VAL A 39 10.00 2.71 -24.05
N LEU A 40 10.22 3.96 -23.63
CA LEU A 40 11.18 4.31 -22.59
C LEU A 40 10.55 4.38 -21.18
N THR A 41 9.23 4.17 -21.07
CA THR A 41 8.55 4.21 -19.77
C THR A 41 8.55 2.82 -19.13
N ILE A 42 8.97 2.76 -17.87
CA ILE A 42 8.89 1.54 -17.05
C ILE A 42 7.54 1.57 -16.33
N ASP A 43 6.59 0.76 -16.78
CA ASP A 43 5.30 0.60 -16.13
C ASP A 43 5.39 -0.38 -14.95
N GLY A 44 4.77 -0.03 -13.82
CA GLY A 44 4.67 -0.93 -12.68
C GLY A 44 4.19 -0.23 -11.41
N LEU A 45 3.79 -1.04 -10.43
CA LEU A 45 3.56 -0.60 -9.07
C LEU A 45 4.67 -1.16 -8.19
N LEU A 46 5.49 -0.29 -7.62
CA LEU A 46 6.55 -0.68 -6.71
C LEU A 46 6.04 -0.58 -5.27
N PRO A 47 5.69 -1.69 -4.61
CA PRO A 47 5.26 -1.64 -3.21
C PRO A 47 6.43 -1.23 -2.30
N PRO A 48 6.17 -0.84 -1.03
CA PRO A 48 7.21 -0.62 -0.06
C PRO A 48 8.16 -1.82 0.03
N ARG A 49 9.46 -1.55 -0.04
CA ARG A 49 10.52 -2.57 0.01
C ARG A 49 11.18 -2.53 1.38
N LEU A 50 11.28 -3.68 2.02
CA LEU A 50 11.85 -3.83 3.35
C LEU A 50 12.69 -5.11 3.43
N THR A 51 13.71 -5.13 4.27
CA THR A 51 14.30 -6.39 4.75
C THR A 51 13.48 -6.93 5.92
N ARG A 52 13.60 -8.22 6.23
CA ARG A 52 13.00 -8.78 7.44
C ARG A 52 13.58 -8.14 8.71
N ALA A 53 14.84 -7.70 8.70
CA ALA A 53 15.45 -6.96 9.80
C ALA A 53 14.77 -5.59 10.02
N GLU A 54 14.50 -4.83 8.95
CA GLU A 54 13.77 -3.56 9.05
C GLU A 54 12.34 -3.76 9.56
N LEU A 55 11.68 -4.85 9.13
CA LEU A 55 10.36 -5.21 9.61
C LEU A 55 10.38 -5.71 11.07
N THR A 56 11.48 -6.33 11.50
CA THR A 56 11.72 -6.70 12.90
C THR A 56 11.85 -5.44 13.77
N ALA A 57 12.59 -4.44 13.30
CA ALA A 57 12.77 -3.18 14.01
C ALA A 57 11.45 -2.39 14.18
N LYS A 58 10.45 -2.61 13.32
CA LYS A 58 9.09 -2.07 13.46
C LYS A 58 8.28 -2.73 14.59
N GLY A 59 8.71 -3.88 15.10
CA GLY A 59 8.00 -4.64 16.14
C GLY A 59 6.70 -5.26 15.64
N ASN A 60 5.77 -5.53 16.57
CA ASN A 60 4.49 -6.23 16.31
C ASN A 60 3.26 -5.37 16.62
N SER A 61 3.42 -4.07 16.88
CA SER A 61 2.33 -3.18 17.31
C SER A 61 1.83 -2.24 16.22
N LEU A 62 2.54 -2.12 15.09
CA LEU A 62 2.22 -1.17 14.02
C LEU A 62 1.29 -1.74 12.94
N TYR A 63 1.35 -3.05 12.73
CA TYR A 63 0.47 -3.75 11.79
C TYR A 63 -0.57 -4.52 12.59
N GLY A 64 -1.84 -4.21 12.35
CA GLY A 64 -2.98 -4.90 12.95
C GLY A 64 -4.17 -4.84 11.99
N LYS A 65 -5.37 -4.91 12.54
CA LYS A 65 -6.62 -4.98 11.76
C LYS A 65 -6.78 -3.88 10.69
N GLU A 66 -6.37 -2.65 11.00
CA GLU A 66 -6.47 -1.52 10.06
C GLU A 66 -5.46 -1.59 8.90
N GLN A 67 -4.48 -2.50 8.97
CA GLN A 67 -3.46 -2.74 7.95
C GLN A 67 -3.67 -4.08 7.25
N ASP A 68 -4.78 -4.78 7.50
CA ASP A 68 -5.11 -6.01 6.80
C ASP A 68 -5.13 -5.78 5.28
N GLY A 69 -4.51 -6.69 4.54
CA GLY A 69 -4.31 -6.56 3.10
C GLY A 69 -3.14 -5.67 2.67
N THR A 70 -2.32 -5.16 3.60
CA THR A 70 -1.12 -4.38 3.24
C THR A 70 -0.14 -5.23 2.45
N LEU A 71 0.37 -4.69 1.33
CA LEU A 71 1.38 -5.35 0.50
C LEU A 71 2.77 -4.75 0.72
N ILE A 72 3.76 -5.61 0.94
CA ILE A 72 5.18 -5.24 0.97
C ILE A 72 6.01 -6.21 0.15
N TYR A 73 7.15 -5.75 -0.33
CA TYR A 73 8.14 -6.62 -0.95
C TYR A 73 9.34 -6.79 -0.01
N ILE A 74 9.58 -8.03 0.42
CA ILE A 74 10.77 -8.38 1.19
C ILE A 74 11.95 -8.57 0.26
N THR A 75 12.97 -7.73 0.42
CA THR A 75 14.20 -7.76 -0.40
C THR A 75 15.20 -8.79 0.10
N ASP A 76 15.27 -8.98 1.42
CA ASP A 76 16.15 -9.92 2.10
C ASP A 76 15.50 -10.45 3.38
N ALA A 77 15.60 -11.76 3.58
CA ALA A 77 15.08 -12.49 4.75
C ALA A 77 16.18 -13.22 5.53
N SER A 78 17.46 -12.94 5.26
CA SER A 78 18.60 -13.55 5.96
C SER A 78 18.78 -13.04 7.38
N GLU A 79 18.43 -11.78 7.63
CA GLU A 79 18.54 -11.10 8.93
C GLU A 79 17.17 -10.86 9.59
N GLY A 80 17.18 -10.39 10.85
CA GLY A 80 15.97 -10.19 11.64
C GLY A 80 15.36 -11.49 12.17
N ASP A 81 14.29 -11.36 12.96
CA ASP A 81 13.59 -12.52 13.52
C ASP A 81 12.52 -13.07 12.58
N ALA A 82 12.23 -14.37 12.74
CA ALA A 82 11.12 -15.05 12.12
C ALA A 82 10.08 -15.42 13.19
N LEU A 83 9.70 -14.45 14.02
CA LEU A 83 8.77 -14.66 15.14
C LEU A 83 7.47 -13.88 14.92
N SER A 84 6.37 -14.41 15.45
CA SER A 84 5.05 -13.74 15.44
C SER A 84 4.70 -13.29 14.01
N GLN A 85 4.44 -11.99 13.80
CA GLN A 85 4.03 -11.45 12.49
C GLN A 85 4.96 -11.86 11.33
N ARG A 86 6.25 -12.13 11.58
CA ARG A 86 7.26 -12.45 10.55
C ARG A 86 7.55 -13.93 10.38
N GLU A 87 6.83 -14.81 11.08
CA GLU A 87 7.07 -16.27 11.09
C GLU A 87 7.14 -16.91 9.70
N HIS A 88 6.34 -16.42 8.75
CA HIS A 88 6.30 -16.95 7.39
C HIS A 88 7.23 -16.23 6.38
N ILE A 89 8.03 -15.27 6.84
CA ILE A 89 9.02 -14.57 5.99
C ILE A 89 10.33 -15.37 5.95
N GLN A 90 10.38 -16.34 5.04
CA GLN A 90 11.52 -17.24 4.87
C GLN A 90 12.43 -16.87 3.68
N SER A 91 11.94 -16.03 2.77
CA SER A 91 12.67 -15.65 1.57
C SER A 91 12.24 -14.28 1.04
N LYS A 92 13.00 -13.76 0.07
CA LYS A 92 12.58 -12.57 -0.69
C LYS A 92 11.28 -12.84 -1.45
N GLY A 93 10.41 -11.84 -1.54
CA GLY A 93 9.12 -12.01 -2.21
C GLY A 93 8.11 -10.92 -1.91
N LEU A 94 6.94 -11.04 -2.53
CA LEU A 94 5.78 -10.22 -2.24
C LEU A 94 4.97 -10.86 -1.11
N TYR A 95 4.69 -10.08 -0.07
CA TYR A 95 3.94 -10.50 1.11
C TYR A 95 2.71 -9.61 1.31
N ILE A 96 1.63 -10.22 1.79
CA ILE A 96 0.42 -9.55 2.27
C ILE A 96 0.31 -9.71 3.78
N PHE A 97 -0.10 -8.67 4.48
CA PHE A 97 -0.44 -8.79 5.90
C PHE A 97 -1.85 -9.35 6.02
N ASP A 98 -1.98 -10.52 6.63
CA ASP A 98 -3.26 -11.11 7.04
C ASP A 98 -3.42 -10.84 8.54
N ALA A 99 -4.37 -10.00 8.92
CA ALA A 99 -4.58 -9.61 10.31
C ALA A 99 -5.38 -10.64 11.13
N ASP A 100 -6.06 -11.58 10.50
CA ASP A 100 -6.89 -12.58 11.18
C ASP A 100 -6.09 -13.84 11.53
N GLU A 101 -4.93 -14.03 10.90
CA GLU A 101 -4.11 -15.21 11.15
C GLU A 101 -3.60 -15.29 12.60
N ALA A 102 -3.47 -16.54 13.08
CA ALA A 102 -3.02 -16.89 14.42
C ALA A 102 -3.84 -16.20 15.54
N ASN A 103 -5.17 -16.32 15.48
CA ASN A 103 -6.11 -15.73 16.43
C ASN A 103 -6.06 -14.19 16.49
N HIS A 104 -6.07 -13.53 15.34
CA HIS A 104 -6.01 -12.06 15.19
C HIS A 104 -4.70 -11.40 15.64
N GLU A 105 -3.59 -12.15 15.69
CA GLU A 105 -2.26 -11.59 15.94
C GLU A 105 -1.58 -11.08 14.67
N GLY A 106 -2.04 -11.58 13.52
CA GLY A 106 -1.63 -11.22 12.19
C GLY A 106 -0.30 -11.85 11.74
N ARG A 107 -0.19 -12.18 10.46
CA ARG A 107 1.02 -12.75 9.85
C ARG A 107 1.27 -12.16 8.48
N TRP A 108 2.55 -12.01 8.13
CA TRP A 108 2.98 -11.69 6.78
C TRP A 108 2.96 -12.96 5.93
N MET A 109 1.96 -13.10 5.07
CA MET A 109 1.74 -14.24 4.22
C MET A 109 2.39 -14.05 2.86
N CYS A 110 3.12 -15.06 2.41
CA CYS A 110 3.74 -15.04 1.09
C CYS A 110 2.67 -15.13 -0.02
N LEU A 111 2.63 -14.13 -0.91
CA LEU A 111 1.86 -14.23 -2.16
C LEU A 111 2.73 -14.78 -3.31
N LEU A 112 3.98 -14.33 -3.38
CA LEU A 112 4.92 -14.75 -4.41
C LEU A 112 6.35 -14.65 -3.88
N CYS A 113 6.92 -15.78 -3.45
CA CYS A 113 8.27 -15.82 -2.87
C CYS A 113 9.17 -16.79 -3.62
N TYR A 114 10.45 -16.48 -3.62
CA TYR A 114 11.45 -17.23 -4.36
C TYR A 114 12.17 -18.20 -3.42
N GLY A 115 12.22 -19.49 -3.77
CA GLY A 115 12.98 -20.48 -3.01
C GLY A 115 12.19 -21.27 -1.97
N LEU A 116 10.85 -21.22 -2.04
CA LEU A 116 10.00 -22.24 -1.42
C LEU A 116 9.96 -23.45 -2.38
N ALA A 117 10.76 -24.46 -2.07
CA ALA A 117 10.57 -25.83 -2.56
C ALA A 117 9.89 -26.64 -1.45
#